data_AF-A0A1Y4TPQ6-F1
#
_entry.id   AF-A0A1Y4TPQ6-F1
#
_cell.length_a   1.000
_cell.length_b   1.000
_cell.length_c   1.000
_cell.angle_alpha   90.00
_cell.angle_beta   90.00
_cell.angle_gamma   90.00
#
_symmetry.space_group_name_H-M   'P 1'
#
loop_
_entity.id
_entity.type
_entity.pdbx_description
1 polymer ?
#
loop_
_entity_poly.entity_id
_entity_poly.type
_entity_poly.pdbx_seq_one_letter_code
_entity_poly.pdbx_strand_id
1 'polypeptide(L)'
;MVRDGLVFKDEDGQVIFNQYSFCELVKHLLVELVGISYAEASQTVERSPLAAPVADALGVAVFSHDLPYYWAMSFYYGNGYWWEKGIPAQPEDMDAYEALENKIMEKYHLKEPFIWI
;
A
#
# COMPACT_ATOMS: atom_id res chain seq x y z
N MET A 1 16.72 -0.81 -2.77
CA MET A 1 15.76 -0.04 -3.59
C MET A 1 14.62 -0.97 -3.93
N VAL A 2 13.38 -0.55 -3.64
CA VAL A 2 12.17 -1.31 -3.98
C VAL A 2 12.04 -1.40 -5.50
N ARG A 3 11.47 -2.50 -6.01
CA ARG A 3 11.28 -2.73 -7.44
C ARG A 3 10.03 -3.57 -7.70
N ASP A 4 9.54 -3.49 -8.92
CA ASP A 4 8.41 -4.30 -9.38
C ASP A 4 8.84 -5.67 -9.91
N GLY A 5 7.87 -6.60 -10.01
CA GLY A 5 8.09 -7.94 -10.56
C GLY A 5 8.89 -8.87 -9.64
N LEU A 6 8.84 -8.66 -8.31
CA LEU A 6 9.43 -9.61 -7.37
C LEU A 6 8.58 -10.87 -7.33
N VAL A 7 9.20 -12.03 -7.56
CA VAL A 7 8.50 -13.30 -7.62
C VAL A 7 8.82 -14.10 -6.35
N PHE A 8 7.77 -14.48 -5.62
CA PHE A 8 7.86 -15.36 -4.46
C PHE A 8 7.01 -16.60 -4.68
N LYS A 9 7.52 -17.75 -4.26
CA LYS A 9 6.87 -19.05 -4.42
C LYS A 9 6.74 -19.70 -3.05
N ASP A 10 5.63 -20.36 -2.83
CA ASP A 10 5.42 -21.27 -1.71
C ASP A 10 4.87 -22.61 -2.22
N GLU A 11 4.36 -23.45 -1.32
CA GLU A 11 3.78 -24.75 -1.66
C GLU A 11 2.44 -24.63 -2.38
N ASP A 12 1.74 -23.50 -2.21
CA ASP A 12 0.36 -23.29 -2.65
C ASP A 12 0.25 -22.45 -3.95
N GLY A 13 1.33 -21.75 -4.34
CA GLY A 13 1.36 -21.01 -5.60
C GLY A 13 2.53 -20.04 -5.73
N GLN A 14 2.31 -19.00 -6.54
CA GLN A 14 3.27 -17.94 -6.77
C GLN A 14 2.60 -16.58 -6.62
N VAL A 15 3.29 -15.63 -6.02
CA VAL A 15 2.90 -14.22 -6.00
C VAL A 15 3.94 -13.35 -6.69
N ILE A 16 3.46 -12.46 -7.57
CA ILE A 16 4.25 -11.34 -8.07
C ILE A 16 3.93 -10.13 -7.21
N PHE A 17 4.95 -9.61 -6.54
CA PHE A 17 4.87 -8.39 -5.75
C PHE A 17 5.48 -7.21 -6.53
N ASN A 18 4.65 -6.24 -6.87
CA ASN A 18 5.05 -4.98 -7.47
C ASN A 18 5.31 -3.94 -6.37
N GLN A 19 6.40 -4.13 -5.62
CA GLN A 19 6.69 -3.35 -4.41
C GLN A 19 6.84 -1.86 -4.68
N TYR A 20 7.44 -1.47 -5.81
CA TYR A 20 7.59 -0.06 -6.15
C TYR A 20 6.22 0.56 -6.42
N SER A 21 5.39 -0.11 -7.23
CA SER A 21 4.03 0.33 -7.51
C SER A 21 3.19 0.46 -6.24
N PHE A 22 3.33 -0.49 -5.31
CA PHE A 22 2.62 -0.43 -4.03
C PHE A 22 3.10 0.74 -3.14
N CYS A 23 4.41 0.97 -3.06
CA CYS A 23 4.96 2.13 -2.35
C CYS A 23 4.42 3.45 -2.91
N GLU A 24 4.43 3.61 -4.23
CA GLU A 24 3.92 4.82 -4.90
C GLU A 24 2.42 5.01 -4.69
N LEU A 25 1.62 3.94 -4.76
CA LEU A 25 0.20 3.99 -4.47
C LEU A 25 -0.05 4.51 -3.05
N VAL A 26 0.63 3.97 -2.05
CA VAL A 26 0.50 4.41 -0.65
C VAL A 26 0.91 5.89 -0.48
N LYS A 27 1.97 6.34 -1.16
CA LYS A 27 2.37 7.76 -1.14
C LYS A 27 1.27 8.67 -1.68
N HIS A 28 0.65 8.30 -2.78
CA HIS A 28 -0.42 9.11 -3.37
C HIS A 28 -1.72 9.05 -2.56
N LEU A 29 -2.04 7.92 -1.94
CA LEU A 29 -3.16 7.84 -1.00
C LEU A 29 -2.94 8.73 0.23
N LEU A 30 -1.71 8.81 0.75
CA LEU A 30 -1.39 9.77 1.81
C LEU A 30 -1.66 11.23 1.38
N VAL A 31 -1.29 11.59 0.14
CA VAL A 31 -1.57 12.93 -0.38
C VAL A 31 -3.07 13.19 -0.49
N GLU A 32 -3.83 12.27 -1.06
CA GLU A 32 -5.26 12.48 -1.37
C GLU A 32 -6.17 12.34 -0.13
N LEU A 33 -5.85 11.42 0.79
CA LEU A 33 -6.70 11.10 1.94
C LEU A 33 -6.28 11.83 3.23
N VAL A 34 -4.99 12.04 3.44
CA VAL A 34 -4.46 12.72 4.64
C VAL A 34 -4.24 14.21 4.37
N GLY A 35 -3.96 14.59 3.11
CA GLY A 35 -3.72 15.97 2.72
C GLY A 35 -2.29 16.45 2.97
N ILE A 36 -1.34 15.52 3.14
CA ILE A 36 0.10 15.86 3.29
C ILE A 36 0.78 16.07 1.94
N SER A 37 1.96 16.70 1.97
CA SER A 37 2.77 16.86 0.76
C SER A 37 3.31 15.51 0.26
N TYR A 38 3.54 15.38 -1.05
CA TYR A 38 4.15 14.17 -1.61
C TYR A 38 5.56 13.90 -1.03
N ALA A 39 6.31 14.95 -0.68
CA ALA A 39 7.63 14.81 -0.04
C ALA A 39 7.51 14.18 1.37
N GLU A 40 6.51 14.61 2.14
CA GLU A 40 6.23 14.03 3.46
C GLU A 40 5.67 12.61 3.35
N ALA A 41 4.80 12.35 2.37
CA ALA A 41 4.32 11.00 2.06
C ALA A 41 5.48 10.06 1.69
N SER A 42 6.42 10.55 0.87
CA SER A 42 7.62 9.80 0.49
C SER A 42 8.47 9.45 1.70
N GLN A 43 8.75 10.41 2.58
CA GLN A 43 9.50 10.16 3.81
C GLN A 43 8.78 9.17 4.74
N THR A 44 7.45 9.25 4.84
CA THR A 44 6.63 8.33 5.63
C THR A 44 6.77 6.90 5.11
N VAL A 45 6.62 6.69 3.80
CA VAL A 45 6.74 5.36 3.18
C VAL A 45 8.18 4.83 3.22
N GLU A 46 9.18 5.68 2.98
CA GLU A 46 10.59 5.28 3.03
C GLU A 46 11.05 4.79 4.41
N ARG A 47 10.41 5.28 5.47
CA ARG A 47 10.68 4.87 6.86
C ARG A 47 9.84 3.68 7.31
N SER A 48 8.84 3.27 6.53
CA SER A 48 7.96 2.17 6.91
C SER A 48 8.54 0.81 6.51
N PRO A 49 8.04 -0.30 7.10
CA PRO A 49 8.43 -1.65 6.68
C PRO A 49 8.17 -1.93 5.20
N LEU A 50 7.26 -1.18 4.56
CA LEU A 50 6.92 -1.36 3.14
C LEU A 50 8.10 -1.06 2.21
N ALA A 51 9.00 -0.14 2.59
CA ALA A 51 10.20 0.16 1.82
C ALA A 51 11.35 -0.85 2.04
N ALA A 52 11.22 -1.76 3.01
CA ALA A 52 12.22 -2.78 3.27
C ALA A 52 12.10 -3.96 2.29
N PRO A 53 13.20 -4.62 1.90
CA PRO A 53 13.13 -5.82 1.06
C PRO A 53 12.30 -6.93 1.74
N VAL A 54 11.36 -7.50 1.00
CA VAL A 54 10.58 -8.66 1.45
C VAL A 54 11.36 -9.95 1.18
N ALA A 55 11.41 -10.85 2.16
CA ALA A 55 12.24 -12.05 2.12
C ALA A 55 11.55 -13.25 1.44
N ASP A 56 10.23 -13.40 1.62
CA ASP A 56 9.46 -14.58 1.23
C ASP A 56 7.98 -14.26 0.96
N ALA A 57 7.22 -15.27 0.52
CA ALA A 57 5.79 -15.14 0.23
C ALA A 57 4.97 -14.75 1.47
N LEU A 58 5.37 -15.17 2.67
CA LEU A 58 4.71 -14.79 3.91
C LEU A 58 4.81 -13.28 4.15
N GLY A 59 5.98 -12.69 3.91
CA GLY A 59 6.14 -11.24 3.98
C GLY A 59 5.27 -10.48 2.96
N VAL A 60 5.03 -11.06 1.78
CA VAL A 60 4.08 -10.49 0.80
C VAL A 60 2.64 -10.62 1.30
N ALA A 61 2.28 -11.77 1.86
CA ALA A 61 0.95 -12.04 2.39
C ALA A 61 0.56 -11.04 3.50
N VAL A 62 1.51 -10.63 4.34
CA VAL A 62 1.29 -9.58 5.35
C VAL A 62 0.81 -8.29 4.70
N PHE A 63 1.46 -7.85 3.63
CA PHE A 63 1.11 -6.61 2.96
C PHE A 63 -0.17 -6.69 2.11
N SER A 64 -0.48 -7.85 1.54
CA SER A 64 -1.68 -8.05 0.73
C SER A 64 -2.95 -8.31 1.55
N HIS A 65 -2.82 -8.52 2.87
CA HIS A 65 -3.94 -8.85 3.75
C HIS A 65 -4.95 -7.70 3.88
N ASP A 66 -4.49 -6.46 3.76
CA ASP A 66 -5.30 -5.26 3.93
C ASP A 66 -5.20 -4.32 2.73
N LEU A 67 -6.21 -3.46 2.56
CA LEU A 67 -6.27 -2.46 1.50
C LEU A 67 -5.08 -1.48 1.58
N PRO A 68 -4.62 -0.93 0.44
CA PRO A 68 -3.64 0.16 0.43
C PRO A 68 -4.03 1.35 1.35
N TYR A 69 -5.33 1.61 1.50
CA TYR A 69 -5.90 2.53 2.49
C TYR A 69 -5.37 2.31 3.92
N TYR A 70 -5.46 1.07 4.42
CA TYR A 70 -5.07 0.73 5.78
C TYR A 70 -3.59 1.06 6.00
N TRP A 71 -2.74 0.71 5.04
CA TRP A 71 -1.30 0.99 5.11
C TRP A 71 -1.00 2.49 5.11
N ALA A 72 -1.69 3.27 4.27
CA ALA A 72 -1.56 4.73 4.28
C ALA A 72 -1.94 5.30 5.65
N MET A 73 -3.11 4.92 6.20
CA MET A 73 -3.55 5.41 7.50
C MET A 73 -2.63 4.95 8.64
N SER A 74 -2.23 3.68 8.65
CA SER A 74 -1.38 3.08 9.68
C SER A 74 0.02 3.69 9.71
N PHE A 75 0.63 3.94 8.55
CA PHE A 75 1.97 4.55 8.50
C PHE A 75 1.98 6.00 8.96
N TYR A 76 0.90 6.75 8.76
CA TYR A 76 0.84 8.15 9.17
C TYR A 76 0.32 8.34 10.60
N TYR A 77 -0.78 7.69 10.95
CA TYR A 77 -1.45 7.87 12.24
C TYR A 77 -1.02 6.88 13.33
N GLY A 78 -0.31 5.81 12.95
CA GLY A 78 0.02 4.69 13.82
C GLY A 78 -1.04 3.59 13.80
N ASN A 79 -0.63 2.38 14.19
CA ASN A 79 -1.57 1.25 14.32
C ASN A 79 -2.60 1.54 15.43
N GLY A 80 -3.85 1.15 15.23
CA GLY A 80 -4.95 1.46 16.16
C GLY A 80 -5.59 2.83 15.95
N TYR A 81 -5.25 3.54 14.87
CA TYR A 81 -5.78 4.87 14.55
C TYR A 81 -7.31 4.96 14.60
N TRP A 82 -8.01 3.86 14.31
CA TRP A 82 -9.47 3.83 14.30
C TRP A 82 -10.10 3.94 15.67
N TRP A 83 -9.44 3.39 16.69
CA TRP A 83 -9.89 3.51 18.08
C TRP A 83 -9.42 4.83 18.70
N GLU A 84 -8.17 5.22 18.44
CA GLU A 84 -7.56 6.38 19.11
C GLU A 84 -7.97 7.72 18.50
N LYS A 85 -8.21 7.76 17.19
CA LYS A 85 -8.48 8.99 16.44
C LYS A 85 -9.86 9.00 15.78
N GLY A 86 -10.61 7.90 15.85
CA GLY A 86 -11.94 7.79 15.23
C GLY A 86 -11.92 7.77 13.70
N ILE A 87 -10.76 7.49 13.09
CA ILE A 87 -10.64 7.40 11.63
C ILE A 87 -11.10 6.00 11.18
N PRO A 88 -11.98 5.86 10.20
CA PRO A 88 -12.50 4.56 9.76
C PRO A 88 -11.40 3.55 9.43
N ALA A 89 -11.52 2.30 9.92
CA ALA A 89 -10.53 1.24 9.64
C ALA A 89 -10.48 0.84 8.15
N GLN A 90 -11.54 1.15 7.41
CA GLN A 90 -11.69 0.98 5.97
C GLN A 90 -12.39 2.21 5.40
N PRO A 91 -12.31 2.47 4.08
CA PRO A 91 -13.07 3.55 3.46
C PRO A 91 -14.57 3.47 3.77
N GLU A 92 -15.20 4.61 4.06
CA GLU A 92 -16.64 4.67 4.30
C GLU A 92 -17.44 4.48 3.00
N ASP A 93 -16.89 4.99 1.89
CA ASP A 93 -17.41 4.82 0.54
C ASP A 93 -16.39 4.02 -0.28
N MET A 94 -16.68 2.73 -0.43
CA MET A 94 -15.81 1.79 -1.15
C MET A 94 -15.75 2.09 -2.65
N ASP A 95 -16.86 2.53 -3.26
CA ASP A 95 -16.91 2.83 -4.69
C ASP A 95 -16.05 4.07 -4.99
N ALA A 96 -16.15 5.11 -4.15
CA ALA A 96 -15.32 6.31 -4.27
C ALA A 96 -13.84 6.01 -4.04
N TYR A 97 -13.52 5.12 -3.09
CA TYR A 97 -12.15 4.70 -2.83
C TYR A 97 -11.55 3.91 -4.00
N GLU A 98 -12.29 2.94 -4.56
CA GLU A 98 -11.85 2.16 -5.72
C GLU A 98 -11.61 3.09 -6.93
N ALA A 99 -12.50 4.05 -7.16
CA ALA A 99 -12.32 5.04 -8.21
C ALA A 99 -11.06 5.91 -8.00
N LEU A 100 -10.75 6.28 -6.75
CA LEU A 100 -9.54 7.02 -6.41
C LEU A 100 -8.28 6.17 -6.65
N GLU A 101 -8.26 4.93 -6.16
CA GLU A 101 -7.14 4.00 -6.32
C GLU A 101 -6.84 3.76 -7.81
N ASN A 102 -7.86 3.43 -8.60
CA ASN A 102 -7.74 3.25 -10.04
C ASN A 102 -7.21 4.50 -10.74
N LYS A 103 -7.74 5.68 -10.40
CA LYS A 103 -7.27 6.96 -10.95
C LYS A 103 -5.79 7.21 -10.66
N ILE A 104 -5.33 6.90 -9.45
CA ILE A 104 -3.91 7.04 -9.07
C ILE A 104 -3.07 6.06 -9.90
N MET A 105 -3.47 4.79 -9.92
CA MET A 105 -2.72 3.75 -10.63
C MET A 105 -2.59 4.04 -12.12
N GLU A 106 -3.67 4.46 -12.78
CA GLU A 106 -3.67 4.87 -14.19
C GLU A 106 -2.77 6.09 -14.43
N LYS A 107 -2.92 7.14 -13.62
CA LYS A 107 -2.19 8.41 -13.79
C LYS A 107 -0.67 8.23 -13.69
N TYR A 108 -0.21 7.36 -12.80
CA TYR A 108 1.22 7.15 -12.54
C TYR A 108 1.74 5.84 -13.14
N HIS A 109 0.94 5.15 -13.95
CA HIS A 109 1.29 3.90 -14.62
C HIS A 109 1.76 2.80 -13.64
N LEU A 110 1.10 2.70 -12.49
CA LEU A 110 1.39 1.73 -11.46
C LEU A 110 0.82 0.36 -11.86
N LYS A 111 1.51 -0.71 -11.47
CA LYS A 111 1.03 -2.08 -11.63
C LYS A 111 0.21 -2.49 -10.42
N GLU A 112 -0.68 -3.47 -10.63
CA GLU A 112 -1.35 -4.18 -9.53
C GLU A 112 -0.34 -4.60 -8.46
N PRO A 113 -0.49 -4.15 -7.19
CA PRO A 113 0.47 -4.43 -6.13
C PRO A 113 0.81 -5.92 -5.98
N PHE A 114 -0.22 -6.77 -6.05
CA PHE A 114 -0.10 -8.21 -5.83
C PHE A 114 -0.81 -8.99 -6.94
N ILE A 115 -0.13 -9.95 -7.55
CA ILE A 115 -0.71 -10.84 -8.55
C ILE A 115 -0.45 -12.28 -8.09
N TRP A 116 -1.50 -12.94 -7.59
CA TRP A 116 -1.50 -14.35 -7.20
C TRP A 116 -1.75 -15.23 -8.44
N ILE A 117 -0.91 -16.25 -8.63
CA ILE A 117 -0.88 -17.16 -9.78
C ILE A 117 -0.89 -18.61 -9.30
#